data_AF-A0A821MRC8-F1
#
_entry.id   AF-A0A821MRC8-F1
#
_cell.length_a   1.000
_cell.length_b   1.000
_cell.length_c   1.000
_cell.angle_alpha   90.00
_cell.angle_beta   90.00
_cell.angle_gamma   90.00
#
_symmetry.space_group_name_H-M   'P 1'
#
loop_
_entity.id
_entity.type
_entity.pdbx_description
1 polymer ?
#
loop_
_entity_poly.entity_id
_entity_poly.type
_entity_poly.pdbx_seq_one_letter_code
_entity_poly.pdbx_strand_id
1 'polypeptide(L)' 'MEKIQRALEDYLETKRLAFPRLFFLSNEDLLDILSHSKDANCVQPHLRKCFANVFHLNIAKSPMEAVTSMQSVE' A
#
# COMPACT_ATOMS: atom_id res chain seq x y z
N MET A 1 -22.08 -0.22 16.37
CA MET A 1 -20.66 -0.52 16.12
C MET A 1 -20.51 -1.60 15.04
N GLU A 2 -21.18 -2.76 15.15
CA GLU A 2 -21.05 -3.87 14.19
C GLU A 2 -21.28 -3.51 12.71
N LYS A 3 -22.26 -2.63 12.39
CA LYS A 3 -22.54 -2.24 11.00
C LYS A 3 -21.36 -1.52 10.32
N ILE A 4 -20.64 -0.68 11.06
CA ILE A 4 -19.51 0.09 10.54
C ILE A 4 -18.32 -0.84 10.32
N GLN A 5 -18.08 -1.74 11.28
CA GLN A 5 -17.01 -2.72 11.19
C GLN A 5 -17.20 -3.67 9.99
N ARG A 6 -18.43 -4.15 9.78
CA ARG A 6 -18.75 -5.01 8.63
C ARG A 6 -18.62 -4.28 7.29
N ALA A 7 -19.12 -3.05 7.19
CA ALA A 7 -18.96 -2.25 5.98
C ALA A 7 -17.48 -1.96 5.66
N LEU A 8 -16.66 -1.78 6.70
CA LEU A 8 -15.22 -1.62 6.55
C LEU A 8 -14.56 -2.91 6.05
N GLU A 9 -14.89 -4.06 6.62
CA GLU A 9 -14.39 -5.37 6.17
C GLU A 9 -14.73 -5.64 4.69
N ASP A 10 -16.00 -5.44 4.30
CA ASP A 10 -16.46 -5.60 2.91
C ASP A 10 -15.69 -4.64 1.95
N TYR A 11 -15.43 -3.42 2.41
CA TYR A 11 -14.65 -2.44 1.64
C TYR A 11 -13.19 -2.86 1.46
N LEU A 12 -12.53 -3.30 2.54
CA LEU A 12 -11.14 -3.78 2.49
C LEU A 12 -11.02 -5.02 1.61
N GLU A 13 -11.98 -5.94 1.68
CA GLU A 13 -12.03 -7.13 0.82
C GLU A 13 -12.17 -6.75 -0.66
N THR A 14 -13.05 -5.79 -0.98
CA THR A 14 -13.18 -5.26 -2.35
C THR A 14 -11.85 -4.70 -2.86
N LYS A 15 -11.09 -3.99 -2.01
CA LYS A 15 -9.75 -3.48 -2.39
C LYS A 15 -8.73 -4.60 -2.58
N ARG A 16 -8.76 -5.63 -1.74
CA ARG A 16 -7.90 -6.83 -1.90
C ARG A 16 -8.20 -7.59 -3.20
N LEU A 17 -9.46 -7.71 -3.57
CA LEU A 17 -9.86 -8.33 -4.84
C LEU A 17 -9.36 -7.52 -6.05
N ALA A 18 -9.36 -6.19 -5.97
CA ALA A 18 -8.83 -5.34 -7.02
C ALA A 18 -7.29 -5.42 -7.17
N PHE A 19 -6.56 -5.66 -6.08
CA PHE A 19 -5.11 -5.85 -6.10
C PHE A 19 -4.70 -6.99 -5.15
N PRO A 20 -4.54 -8.23 -5.67
CA PRO A 20 -4.34 -9.42 -4.83
C PRO A 20 -3.09 -9.38 -3.93
N ARG A 21 -2.10 -8.52 -4.21
CA ARG A 21 -0.94 -8.37 -3.31
C ARG A 21 -1.31 -7.77 -1.94
N LEU A 22 -2.46 -7.10 -1.83
CA LEU A 22 -2.97 -6.57 -0.56
C LEU A 22 -3.46 -7.66 0.40
N PHE A 23 -3.62 -8.92 -0.05
CA PHE A 23 -3.88 -10.05 0.85
C PHE A 23 -2.69 -10.34 1.77
N PHE A 24 -1.47 -9.91 1.42
CA PHE A 24 -0.28 -10.04 2.27
C PHE A 24 -0.21 -8.96 3.38
N LEU A 25 -1.14 -8.01 3.39
CA LEU A 25 -1.20 -6.93 4.37
C LEU A 25 -2.30 -7.16 5.41
N SER A 26 -2.02 -6.77 6.65
CA SER A 26 -3.02 -6.71 7.71
C SER A 26 -4.10 -5.66 7.40
N ASN A 27 -5.25 -5.73 8.08
CA ASN A 27 -6.31 -4.72 7.92
C ASN A 27 -5.81 -3.32 8.33
N GLU A 28 -4.97 -3.23 9.36
CA GLU A 28 -4.37 -1.98 9.81
C GLU A 28 -3.40 -1.40 8.77
N ASP A 29 -2.51 -2.23 8.21
CA ASP A 29 -1.61 -1.80 7.13
C ASP A 29 -2.41 -1.32 5.91
N LEU A 30 -3.50 -2.02 5.57
CA LEU A 30 -4.33 -1.66 4.43
C LEU A 30 -5.04 -0.32 4.63
N LEU A 31 -5.56 -0.09 5.83
CA LEU A 31 -6.15 1.19 6.23
C LEU A 31 -5.14 2.33 6.18
N ASP A 32 -3.91 2.08 6.62
CA ASP A 32 -2.83 3.08 6.64
C ASP A 32 -2.38 3.48 5.21
N ILE A 33 -2.34 2.52 4.28
CA ILE A 33 -2.10 2.82 2.85
C ILE A 33 -3.25 3.62 2.25
N LEU A 34 -4.50 3.29 2.63
CA LEU A 34 -5.66 4.00 2.11
C LEU A 34 -5.74 5.44 2.64
N SER A 35 -5.40 5.65 3.92
CA SER A 35 -5.37 6.98 4.54
C SER A 35 -4.24 7.85 3.97
N HIS A 36 -3.06 7.27 3.74
CA HIS A 36 -1.88 7.97 3.19
C HIS A 36 -1.67 7.72 1.68
N SER A 37 -2.73 7.38 0.94
CA SER A 37 -2.63 7.01 -0.49
C SER A 37 -2.06 8.09 -1.40
N LYS A 38 -2.01 9.35 -0.95
CA LYS A 38 -1.40 10.48 -1.67
C LYS A 38 0.08 10.66 -1.39
N ASP A 39 0.61 10.13 -0.29
CA ASP A 39 2.03 10.22 0.06
C ASP A 39 2.72 8.90 -0.26
N ALA A 40 3.44 8.89 -1.37
CA ALA A 40 4.16 7.70 -1.82
C ALA A 40 5.27 7.26 -0.84
N ASN A 41 5.77 8.16 0.03
CA ASN A 41 6.77 7.81 1.05
C ASN A 41 6.16 6.98 2.18
N CYS A 42 4.93 7.28 2.59
CA CYS A 42 4.21 6.53 3.61
C CYS A 42 3.88 5.09 3.17
N VAL A 43 3.75 4.86 1.86
CA VAL A 43 3.40 3.55 1.30
C VAL A 43 4.61 2.61 1.15
N GLN A 44 5.84 3.14 1.10
CA GLN A 44 7.08 2.35 0.97
C GLN A 44 7.24 1.19 1.97
N PRO A 45 7.08 1.36 3.30
CA PRO A 45 7.24 0.26 4.26
C PRO A 45 6.24 -0.89 4.01
N HIS A 46 5.06 -0.56 3.52
CA HIS A 46 4.02 -1.54 3.21
C HIS A 46 4.29 -2.30 1.90
N LEU A 47 4.91 -1.65 0.91
CA LEU A 47 5.30 -2.30 -0.33
C LEU A 47 6.35 -3.38 -0.10
N ARG A 48 7.28 -3.18 0.84
CA ARG A 48 8.25 -4.22 1.22
C ARG A 48 7.58 -5.50 1.75
N LYS A 49 6.43 -5.40 2.41
CA LYS A 49 5.64 -6.55 2.86
C LYS A 49 4.94 -7.26 1.69
N CYS A 50 4.57 -6.52 0.65
CA CYS A 50 3.89 -7.05 -0.54
C CYS A 50 4.86 -7.65 -1.59
N PHE A 51 6.12 -7.22 -1.59
CA PHE A 51 7.10 -7.51 -2.64
C PHE A 51 8.46 -7.89 -2.04
N ALA A 52 8.83 -9.17 -2.16
CA ALA A 52 10.06 -9.69 -1.57
C ALA A 52 11.36 -9.00 -2.06
N ASN A 53 11.41 -8.60 -3.34
CA ASN A 53 12.60 -8.03 -3.98
C ASN A 53 12.53 -6.52 -4.17
N VAL A 54 11.62 -5.84 -3.46
CA VAL A 54 11.48 -4.38 -3.53
C VAL A 54 11.76 -3.82 -2.15
N PHE A 55 12.94 -3.23 -2.01
CA PHE A 55 13.34 -2.60 -0.76
C PHE A 55 12.95 -1.14 -0.73
N HIS A 56 13.21 -0.42 -1.82
CA HIS A 56 12.97 1.01 -1.91
C HIS A 56 12.53 1.42 -3.31
N LEU A 57 11.60 2.38 -3.38
CA LEU A 57 11.21 3.05 -4.61
C LEU A 57 11.81 4.45 -4.61
N ASN A 58 12.60 4.78 -5.63
CA ASN A 58 13.00 6.16 -5.85
C ASN A 58 11.84 6.91 -6.50
N ILE A 59 11.45 8.01 -5.87
CA ILE A 59 10.37 8.89 -6.35
C ILE A 59 11.02 10.21 -6.75
N ALA A 60 10.78 10.66 -7.99
CA ALA A 60 11.28 11.94 -8.44
C ALA A 60 10.63 13.09 -7.68
N LYS A 61 11.46 14.00 -7.14
CA LYS A 61 11.03 15.30 -6.62
C LYS A 61 10.80 16.30 -7.75
N SER A 62 9.89 15.96 -8.66
CA SER A 62 9.44 16.81 -9.76
C SER A 62 7.99 17.24 -9.49
N PRO A 63 7.43 18.25 -10.18
CA PRO A 63 6.02 18.63 -10.01
C PRO A 63 5.02 17.49 -10.26
N MET A 64 5.47 16.39 -10.86
CA MET A 64 4.76 15.12 -10.91
C MET A 64 5.59 14.07 -10.16
N GLU A 65 5.13 13.68 -8.97
CA GLU A 65 5.74 12.59 -8.22
C GLU A 65 5.58 11.29 -9.02
N ALA A 66 6.69 10.77 -9.53
CA ALA A 66 6.73 9.56 -10.33
C ALA A 66 7.80 8.62 -9.79
N VAL A 67 7.50 7.33 -9.76
CA VAL A 67 8.46 6.29 -9.43
C VAL A 67 9.48 6.19 -10.58
N THR A 68 10.75 6.46 -10.30
CA THR A 68 11.81 6.48 -11.31
C THR A 68 12.61 5.19 -11.37
N SER A 69 12.82 4.53 -10.23
CA SER A 69 13.54 3.26 -10.17
C SER A 69 13.18 2.48 -8.92
N MET A 70 13.32 1.16 -9.00
CA MET A 70 13.15 0.24 -7.87
C MET A 70 14.52 -0.26 -7.44
N GLN A 71 14.78 -0.27 -6.14
CA GLN A 71 16.01 -0.81 -5.54
C GLN A 71 15.68 -2.12 -4.80
N SER A 72 16.46 -3.15 -5.11
CA SER A 72 16.53 -4.38 -4.32
C SER A 72 17.55 -4.22 -3.18
N VAL A 73 17.56 -5.15 -2.24
CA VAL A 73 18.57 -5.21 -1.16
C VAL A 73 19.92 -5.78 -1.66
N GLU A 74 19.91 -6.51 -2.78
CA GLU A 74 21.07 -7.18 -3.37
C GLU A 74 21.88 -6.28 -4.31
#